data_AF-A0AAU7ZK10-F1
#
_entry.id   AF-A0AAU7ZK10-F1
#
_cell.length_a   1.000
_cell.length_b   1.000
_cell.length_c   1.000
_cell.angle_alpha   90.00
_cell.angle_beta   90.00
_cell.angle_gamma   90.00
#
_symmetry.space_group_name_H-M   'P 1'
#
loop_
_entity.id
_entity.type
_entity.pdbx_description
1 polymer ?
#
loop_
_entity_poly.entity_id
_entity_poly.type
_entity_poly.pdbx_seq_one_letter_code
_entity_poly.pdbx_strand_id
1 'polypeptide(L)'
;MKLLRRFLNIVPKTVQLWASVFVGCAFLVGLVLGYKTADPGAVLRPLSAYGGAALVLGIVLAIWLLCLGFVFADARRRDMRSILWVLVAALFPHLLGFLLYFVMRHPIAATCTHCGMTVSNHQRFCSWCGTAQSLPNSTKAPLTANLSQGASQ
;
A
#
# COMPACT_ATOMS: atom_id res chain seq x y z
N MET A 1 11.16 -9.97 -10.71
CA MET A 1 10.43 -10.77 -9.69
C MET A 1 10.77 -10.46 -8.22
N LYS A 2 11.99 -10.07 -7.84
CA LYS A 2 12.36 -9.82 -6.41
C LYS A 2 11.59 -8.65 -5.76
N LEU A 3 11.36 -7.57 -6.50
CA LEU A 3 10.60 -6.40 -6.01
C LEU A 3 9.13 -6.75 -5.73
N LEU A 4 8.46 -7.44 -6.66
CA LEU A 4 7.07 -7.86 -6.51
C LEU A 4 6.87 -8.75 -5.28
N ARG A 5 7.78 -9.71 -5.04
CA ARG A 5 7.74 -10.54 -3.82
C ARG A 5 7.89 -9.71 -2.54
N ARG A 6 8.70 -8.64 -2.56
CA ARG A 6 8.87 -7.75 -1.42
C ARG A 6 7.59 -6.96 -1.13
N PHE A 7 6.93 -6.45 -2.15
CA PHE A 7 5.62 -5.80 -2.03
C PHE A 7 4.52 -6.76 -1.56
N LEU A 8 4.49 -7.98 -2.11
CA LEU A 8 3.56 -9.00 -1.67
C LEU A 8 3.82 -9.44 -0.21
N ASN A 9 5.07 -9.47 0.26
CA ASN A 9 5.32 -9.84 1.66
C ASN A 9 4.83 -8.78 2.67
N ILE A 10 4.60 -7.55 2.20
CA ILE A 10 4.04 -6.45 2.99
C ILE A 10 2.54 -6.60 3.20
N VAL A 11 1.84 -7.25 2.27
CA VAL A 11 0.40 -7.51 2.30
C VAL A 11 0.14 -8.81 3.06
N PRO A 12 -0.87 -8.88 3.94
CA PRO A 12 -1.17 -10.09 4.71
C PRO A 12 -1.43 -11.30 3.79
N LYS A 13 -0.79 -12.42 4.12
CA LYS A 13 -0.91 -13.70 3.37
C LYS A 13 -2.36 -14.15 3.22
N THR A 14 -3.17 -13.90 4.24
CA THR A 14 -4.61 -14.16 4.23
C THR A 14 -5.31 -13.46 3.07
N VAL A 15 -5.02 -12.18 2.82
CA VAL A 15 -5.65 -11.43 1.72
C VAL A 15 -5.18 -11.93 0.35
N GLN A 16 -3.91 -12.32 0.23
CA GLN A 16 -3.40 -12.92 -1.01
C GLN A 16 -4.05 -14.25 -1.33
N LEU A 17 -4.22 -15.10 -0.30
CA LEU A 17 -4.90 -16.37 -0.44
C LEU A 17 -6.34 -16.16 -0.92
N TRP A 18 -7.11 -15.32 -0.24
CA TRP A 18 -8.49 -15.02 -0.65
C TRP A 18 -8.57 -14.41 -2.05
N ALA A 19 -7.70 -13.46 -2.39
CA ALA A 19 -7.68 -12.88 -3.74
C ALA A 19 -7.42 -13.93 -4.83
N SER A 20 -6.47 -14.85 -4.59
CA SER A 20 -6.21 -15.96 -5.53
C SER A 20 -7.38 -16.93 -5.65
N VAL A 21 -8.05 -17.24 -4.54
CA VAL A 21 -9.25 -18.08 -4.51
C VAL A 21 -10.39 -17.44 -5.29
N PHE A 22 -10.63 -16.13 -5.13
CA PHE A 22 -11.67 -15.42 -5.88
C PHE A 22 -11.39 -15.39 -7.39
N VAL A 23 -10.13 -15.20 -7.80
CA VAL A 23 -9.73 -15.28 -9.23
C VAL A 23 -9.99 -16.66 -9.79
N GLY A 24 -9.53 -17.70 -9.09
CA GLY A 24 -9.74 -19.09 -9.50
C GLY A 24 -11.22 -19.43 -9.61
N CYS A 25 -12.02 -19.05 -8.62
CA CYS A 25 -13.45 -19.28 -8.61
C CYS A 25 -14.16 -18.54 -9.77
N ALA A 26 -13.85 -17.26 -9.98
CA ALA A 26 -14.40 -16.48 -11.09
C ALA A 26 -14.07 -17.11 -12.45
N PHE A 27 -12.81 -17.53 -12.66
CA PHE A 27 -12.38 -18.20 -13.88
C PHE A 27 -13.10 -19.53 -14.10
N LEU A 28 -13.22 -20.37 -13.06
CA LEU A 28 -13.95 -21.64 -13.15
C LEU A 28 -15.43 -21.41 -13.47
N VAL A 29 -16.07 -20.42 -12.85
CA VAL A 29 -17.45 -20.05 -13.15
C VAL A 29 -17.59 -19.59 -14.61
N GLY A 30 -16.65 -18.77 -15.11
CA GLY A 30 -16.63 -18.35 -16.51
C GLY A 30 -16.49 -19.51 -17.50
N LEU A 31 -15.67 -20.51 -17.18
CA LEU A 31 -15.54 -21.73 -17.99
C LEU A 31 -16.80 -22.59 -17.95
N VAL A 32 -17.41 -22.77 -16.77
CA VAL A 32 -18.65 -23.55 -16.62
C VAL A 32 -19.80 -22.89 -17.37
N LEU A 33 -19.94 -21.57 -17.27
CA LEU A 33 -20.92 -20.80 -18.03
C LEU A 33 -20.66 -20.88 -19.53
N GLY A 34 -19.40 -20.75 -19.95
CA GLY A 34 -19.00 -20.91 -21.34
C GLY A 34 -19.31 -22.31 -21.90
N TYR A 35 -19.13 -23.36 -21.10
CA TYR A 35 -19.47 -24.73 -21.48
C TYR A 35 -20.98 -24.98 -21.53
N LYS A 36 -21.75 -24.44 -20.57
CA LYS A 36 -23.21 -24.59 -20.52
C LYS A 36 -23.93 -23.84 -21.63
N THR A 37 -23.36 -22.74 -22.10
CA THR A 37 -23.90 -21.90 -23.18
C THR A 37 -23.38 -22.29 -24.57
N ALA A 38 -22.51 -23.30 -24.64
CA ALA A 38 -21.89 -23.71 -25.88
C ALA A 38 -22.78 -24.66 -26.70
N ASP A 39 -23.02 -24.29 -27.95
CA ASP A 39 -23.58 -25.20 -28.94
C ASP A 39 -22.55 -26.27 -29.34
N PRO A 40 -22.97 -27.52 -29.64
CA PRO A 40 -22.06 -28.64 -29.92
C PRO A 40 -21.04 -28.39 -31.04
N GLY A 41 -21.33 -27.48 -31.99
CA GLY A 41 -20.46 -27.15 -33.12
C GLY A 41 -19.60 -25.89 -32.94
N ALA A 42 -19.78 -25.11 -31.87
CA ALA A 42 -19.17 -23.79 -31.73
C ALA A 42 -18.65 -23.48 -30.31
N VAL A 43 -18.19 -24.50 -29.59
CA VAL A 43 -17.80 -24.41 -28.16
C VAL A 43 -16.67 -23.41 -27.86
N LEU A 44 -15.79 -23.13 -28.82
CA LEU A 44 -14.61 -22.30 -28.60
C LEU A 44 -14.95 -20.81 -28.42
N ARG A 45 -16.00 -20.30 -29.07
CA ARG A 45 -16.41 -18.88 -29.02
C ARG A 45 -16.99 -18.46 -27.68
N PRO A 46 -18.02 -19.12 -27.12
CA PRO A 46 -18.55 -18.75 -25.80
C PRO A 46 -17.54 -19.05 -24.70
N LEU A 47 -16.79 -20.15 -24.79
CA LEU A 47 -15.79 -20.50 -23.79
C LEU A 47 -14.68 -19.46 -23.67
N SER A 48 -14.14 -18.99 -24.80
CA SER A 48 -13.12 -17.94 -24.81
C SER A 48 -13.67 -16.58 -24.35
N ALA A 49 -14.90 -16.23 -24.74
CA ALA A 49 -15.52 -14.97 -24.33
C ALA A 49 -15.82 -14.92 -22.82
N TYR A 50 -16.56 -15.91 -22.29
CA TYR A 50 -16.92 -15.96 -20.87
C TYR A 50 -15.72 -16.26 -19.98
N GLY A 51 -14.86 -17.20 -20.38
CA GLY A 51 -13.63 -17.52 -19.64
C GLY A 51 -12.66 -16.34 -19.61
N GLY A 52 -12.45 -15.66 -20.75
CA GLY A 52 -11.61 -14.48 -20.85
C GLY A 52 -12.14 -13.30 -20.05
N ALA A 53 -13.43 -12.98 -20.18
CA ALA A 53 -14.07 -11.91 -19.42
C ALA A 53 -14.02 -12.17 -17.90
N ALA A 54 -14.31 -13.39 -17.47
CA ALA A 54 -14.26 -13.77 -16.06
C ALA A 54 -12.83 -13.72 -15.50
N LEU A 55 -11.83 -14.11 -16.29
CA LEU A 55 -10.42 -13.99 -15.91
C LEU A 55 -10.02 -12.52 -15.71
N VAL A 56 -10.34 -11.66 -16.67
CA VAL A 56 -10.03 -10.22 -16.59
C VAL A 56 -10.70 -9.60 -15.37
N LEU A 57 -12.00 -9.87 -15.17
CA LEU A 57 -12.74 -9.38 -14.00
C LEU A 57 -12.14 -9.89 -12.69
N GLY A 58 -11.80 -11.19 -12.62
CA GLY A 58 -11.15 -11.79 -11.47
C GLY A 58 -9.81 -11.12 -11.15
N ILE A 59 -8.97 -10.88 -12.17
CA ILE A 59 -7.67 -10.20 -12.01
C ILE A 59 -7.87 -8.77 -11.48
N VAL A 60 -8.81 -8.01 -12.04
CA VAL A 60 -9.10 -6.64 -11.59
C VAL A 60 -9.56 -6.64 -10.13
N LEU A 61 -10.46 -7.56 -9.75
CA LEU A 61 -10.92 -7.71 -8.36
C LEU A 61 -9.78 -8.11 -7.42
N ALA A 62 -8.90 -9.01 -7.84
CA ALA A 62 -7.74 -9.39 -7.04
C ALA A 62 -6.79 -8.21 -6.83
N ILE A 63 -6.48 -7.44 -7.87
CA ILE A 63 -5.67 -6.22 -7.75
C ILE A 63 -6.31 -5.27 -6.74
N TRP A 64 -7.61 -5.05 -6.83
CA TRP A 64 -8.35 -4.19 -5.90
C TRP A 64 -8.27 -4.69 -4.44
N LEU A 65 -8.46 -5.99 -4.19
CA LEU A 65 -8.31 -6.58 -2.86
C LEU A 65 -6.87 -6.48 -2.33
N LEU A 66 -5.87 -6.69 -3.19
CA LEU A 66 -4.46 -6.52 -2.85
C LEU A 66 -4.17 -5.07 -2.45
N CYS A 67 -4.73 -4.10 -3.17
CA CYS A 67 -4.61 -2.67 -2.83
C CYS A 67 -5.24 -2.37 -1.46
N LEU A 68 -6.42 -2.92 -1.15
CA LEU A 68 -7.03 -2.76 0.19
C LEU A 68 -6.17 -3.39 1.29
N GLY A 69 -5.66 -4.59 1.07
CA GLY A 69 -4.74 -5.26 2.00
C GLY A 69 -3.44 -4.47 2.21
N PHE A 70 -2.95 -3.83 1.16
CA PHE A 70 -1.82 -2.90 1.24
C PHE A 70 -2.15 -1.69 2.11
N VAL A 71 -3.29 -1.01 1.88
CA VAL A 71 -3.74 0.13 2.69
C VAL A 71 -3.89 -0.27 4.15
N PHE A 72 -4.47 -1.42 4.45
CA PHE A 72 -4.57 -1.94 5.81
C PHE A 72 -3.20 -2.07 6.49
N ALA A 73 -2.25 -2.71 5.80
CA ALA A 73 -0.92 -2.97 6.34
C ALA A 73 -0.06 -1.70 6.46
N ASP A 74 -0.23 -0.75 5.55
CA ASP A 74 0.44 0.55 5.56
C ASP A 74 -0.12 1.46 6.66
N ALA A 75 -1.46 1.49 6.85
CA ALA A 75 -2.10 2.25 7.91
C ALA A 75 -1.73 1.70 9.30
N ARG A 76 -1.65 0.38 9.45
CA ARG A 76 -1.22 -0.28 10.70
C ARG A 76 0.22 0.07 11.07
N ARG A 77 1.11 0.24 10.08
CA ARG A 77 2.50 0.66 10.30
C ARG A 77 2.65 2.13 10.71
N ARG A 78 1.62 2.93 10.50
CA ARG A 78 1.59 4.37 10.83
C ARG A 78 0.81 4.68 12.11
N ASP A 79 0.43 3.65 12.87
CA ASP A 79 -0.42 3.76 14.07
C ASP A 79 -1.74 4.54 13.84
N MET A 80 -2.22 4.56 12.58
CA MET A 80 -3.52 5.11 12.23
C MET A 80 -4.59 4.02 12.31
N ARG A 81 -5.84 4.40 12.63
CA ARG A 81 -7.00 3.50 12.69
C ARG A 81 -7.22 2.81 11.34
N SER A 82 -6.62 1.63 11.18
CA SER A 82 -6.45 0.96 9.89
C SER A 82 -7.77 0.58 9.24
N ILE A 83 -8.75 0.18 10.05
CA ILE A 83 -10.08 -0.23 9.59
C ILE A 83 -10.82 0.95 8.92
N LEU A 84 -10.74 2.15 9.50
CA LEU A 84 -11.42 3.33 8.94
C LEU A 84 -10.86 3.69 7.56
N TRP A 85 -9.53 3.66 7.41
CA TRP A 85 -8.88 3.95 6.14
C TRP A 85 -9.18 2.92 5.06
N VAL A 86 -9.27 1.64 5.41
CA VAL A 86 -9.69 0.60 4.47
C VAL A 86 -11.14 0.80 4.06
N LEU A 87 -12.03 1.17 4.99
CA LEU A 87 -13.44 1.40 4.71
C LEU A 87 -13.63 2.60 3.78
N VAL A 88 -12.87 3.67 3.99
CA VAL A 88 -12.79 4.82 3.08
C VAL A 88 -12.22 4.40 1.71
N ALA A 89 -11.14 3.62 1.68
CA ALA A 89 -10.57 3.13 0.43
C ALA A 89 -11.54 2.22 -0.36
N ALA A 90 -12.39 1.46 0.34
CA ALA A 90 -13.32 0.51 -0.25
C ALA A 90 -14.65 1.15 -0.69
N LEU A 91 -15.18 2.12 0.06
CA LEU A 91 -16.51 2.69 -0.18
C LEU A 91 -16.50 3.77 -1.27
N PHE A 92 -15.38 4.47 -1.44
CA PHE A 92 -15.27 5.53 -2.44
C PHE A 92 -14.82 4.96 -3.80
N PRO A 93 -15.71 4.96 -4.81
CA PRO A 93 -15.42 4.37 -6.12
C PRO A 93 -14.38 5.19 -6.90
N HIS A 94 -14.00 4.70 -8.08
CA HIS A 94 -13.07 5.39 -9.01
C HIS A 94 -11.69 5.70 -8.41
N LEU A 95 -11.19 4.84 -7.51
CA LEU A 95 -9.92 5.00 -6.81
C LEU A 95 -9.85 6.26 -5.92
N LEU A 96 -10.94 7.02 -5.75
CA LEU A 96 -10.96 8.23 -4.93
C LEU A 96 -10.61 7.92 -3.46
N GLY A 97 -11.05 6.77 -2.94
CA GLY A 97 -10.70 6.34 -1.59
C GLY A 97 -9.21 6.09 -1.41
N PHE A 98 -8.55 5.50 -2.41
CA PHE A 98 -7.10 5.32 -2.41
C PHE A 98 -6.37 6.66 -2.51
N LEU A 99 -6.82 7.56 -3.38
CA LEU A 99 -6.23 8.89 -3.51
C LEU A 99 -6.33 9.68 -2.20
N LEU A 100 -7.50 9.67 -1.57
CA LEU A 100 -7.75 10.32 -0.28
C LEU A 100 -6.82 9.76 0.81
N TYR A 101 -6.64 8.43 0.85
CA TYR A 101 -5.68 7.79 1.75
C TYR A 101 -4.25 8.30 1.52
N PHE A 102 -3.81 8.41 0.26
CA PHE A 102 -2.46 8.87 -0.05
C PHE A 102 -2.22 10.34 0.28
N VAL A 103 -3.24 11.20 0.14
CA VAL A 103 -3.14 12.63 0.48
C VAL A 103 -3.11 12.82 1.99
N MET A 104 -3.95 12.10 2.74
CA MET A 104 -4.05 12.24 4.19
C MET A 104 -3.07 11.38 4.99
N ARG A 105 -2.22 10.58 4.33
CA ARG A 105 -1.27 9.74 5.04
C ARG A 105 -0.30 10.58 5.86
N HIS A 106 -0.24 10.33 7.17
CA HIS A 106 0.77 10.95 8.02
C HIS A 106 2.15 10.35 7.78
N PRO A 107 3.24 11.13 7.96
CA PRO A 107 4.58 10.57 8.02
C PRO A 107 4.68 9.56 9.17
N ILE A 108 5.46 8.49 8.98
CA ILE A 108 5.69 7.47 10.01
C ILE A 108 6.31 8.18 11.23
N ALA A 109 5.69 8.08 12.40
CA ALA A 109 6.22 8.69 13.62
C ALA A 109 7.56 8.02 13.99
N ALA A 110 8.55 8.82 14.39
CA ALA A 110 9.82 8.28 14.88
C ALA A 110 9.67 7.94 16.37
N THR A 111 10.31 6.88 16.83
CA THR A 111 10.40 6.59 18.27
C THR A 111 11.69 7.17 18.84
N CYS A 112 11.63 7.65 20.08
CA CYS A 112 12.82 8.12 20.78
C CYS A 112 13.71 6.94 21.19
N THR A 113 15.00 7.01 20.88
CA THR A 113 15.98 5.96 21.22
C THR A 113 16.29 5.90 22.71
N HIS A 114 16.02 6.98 23.45
CA HIS A 114 16.31 7.08 24.88
C HIS A 114 15.11 6.72 25.76
N CYS A 115 13.92 7.26 25.46
CA CYS A 115 12.72 7.06 26.29
C CYS A 115 11.64 6.17 25.64
N GLY A 116 11.78 5.78 24.38
CA GLY A 116 10.80 4.92 23.67
C GLY A 116 9.51 5.62 23.24
N MET A 117 9.29 6.88 23.62
CA MET A 117 8.06 7.62 23.27
C MET A 117 8.03 8.04 21.79
N THR A 118 6.82 8.10 21.21
CA THR A 118 6.59 8.59 19.84
C THR A 118 6.85 10.08 19.75
N VAL A 119 7.68 10.49 18.78
CA VAL A 119 8.06 11.88 18.52
C VAL A 119 7.90 12.20 17.04
N SER A 120 7.60 13.47 16.74
CA SER A 120 7.48 13.91 15.36
C SER A 120 8.85 13.85 14.66
N ASN A 121 8.87 13.36 13.42
CA ASN A 121 10.09 13.24 12.60
C ASN A 121 10.78 14.59 12.32
N HIS A 122 10.10 15.71 12.58
CA HIS A 122 10.62 17.06 12.37
C HIS A 122 11.23 17.71 13.63
N GLN A 123 11.19 17.04 14.78
CA GLN A 123 11.69 17.60 16.03
C GLN A 123 13.15 17.17 16.26
N ARG A 124 14.04 18.15 16.47
CA ARG A 124 15.47 17.93 16.81
C ARG A 124 15.66 17.33 18.20
N PHE A 125 14.71 17.55 19.09
CA PHE A 125 14.75 17.11 20.48
C PHE A 125 13.43 16.42 20.83
N CYS A 126 13.51 15.36 21.65
CA CYS A 126 12.34 14.67 22.15
C CYS A 126 11.53 15.57 23.09
N SER A 127 10.23 15.72 22.84
CA SER A 127 9.32 16.52 23.70
C SER A 127 9.10 15.91 25.09
N TRP A 128 9.48 14.65 25.30
CA TRP A 128 9.29 13.93 26.57
C TRP A 128 10.56 13.94 27.43
N CYS A 129 11.73 13.74 26.85
CA CYS A 129 12.99 13.57 27.60
C CYS A 129 14.09 14.57 27.22
N GLY A 130 13.88 15.42 26.22
CA GLY A 130 14.87 16.42 25.77
C GLY A 130 16.06 15.86 24.97
N THR A 131 16.18 14.53 24.82
CA THR A 131 17.27 13.92 24.06
C THR A 131 17.23 14.30 22.59
N ALA A 132 18.39 14.64 22.02
CA ALA A 132 18.53 14.97 20.61
C ALA A 132 18.27 13.73 19.72
N GLN A 133 17.45 13.90 18.69
CA GLN A 133 17.08 12.85 17.74
C GLN A 133 17.83 13.08 16.41
N SER A 134 18.36 12.01 15.83
CA SER A 134 18.99 12.07 14.51
C SER A 134 17.91 12.25 13.43
N LEU A 135 17.79 13.46 12.89
CA LEU A 135 16.88 13.73 11.77
C LEU A 135 17.32 12.92 10.53
N PRO A 136 16.43 12.17 9.85
CA PRO A 136 16.80 11.41 8.65
C PRO A 136 17.09 12.28 7.41
N ASN A 137 16.97 13.60 7.50
CA ASN A 137 17.27 14.52 6.39
C ASN A 137 18.14 15.73 6.81
N SER A 138 19.27 15.44 7.43
CA SER A 138 20.45 16.31 7.27
C SER A 138 21.35 15.69 6.21
N THR A 139 20.91 15.76 4.95
CA THR A 139 21.88 15.71 3.86
C THR A 139 22.74 16.95 4.03
N LYS A 140 23.92 16.75 4.61
CA LYS A 140 25.06 17.66 4.69
C LYS A 140 24.86 18.99 3.95
N ALA A 141 24.27 19.98 4.61
CA ALA A 141 24.70 21.35 4.40
C ALA A 141 25.80 21.55 5.44
N PRO A 142 27.09 21.56 5.05
CA PRO A 142 28.11 22.00 5.98
C PRO A 142 27.77 23.44 6.32
N LEU A 143 27.40 23.71 7.57
CA LEU A 143 27.56 25.04 8.14
C LEU A 143 29.07 25.30 8.22
N THR A 144 29.71 25.55 7.09
CA THR A 144 30.87 26.43 7.04
C THR A 144 30.34 27.85 7.14
N ALA A 145 29.81 28.21 8.31
CA ALA A 145 29.82 29.59 8.73
C ALA A 145 31.29 29.90 9.06
N ASN A 146 32.05 30.23 8.01
CA ASN A 146 33.39 30.74 8.12
C ASN A 146 33.29 32.14 8.74
N LEU A 147 33.31 32.22 10.07
CA LEU A 147 33.51 33.45 10.84
C LEU A 147 34.99 33.54 11.23
N SER A 148 35.87 33.59 10.24
CA SER A 148 37.25 34.06 10.44
C SER A 148 37.87 34.49 9.12
N GLN A 149 37.67 35.75 8.73
CA GLN A 149 38.63 36.59 8.00
C GLN A 149 37.97 37.89 7.54
N GLY A 150 38.32 39.01 8.17
CA GLY A 150 37.93 40.34 7.70
C GLY A 150 38.23 41.44 8.71
N ALA A 151 39.33 42.17 8.44
CA ALA A 151 39.70 43.49 8.99
C ALA A 151 40.43 43.53 10.35
N SER A 152 41.73 43.27 10.29
CA SER A 152 42.73 44.14 10.90
C SER A 152 43.26 45.09 9.83
N GLN A 153 42.82 46.35 9.83
CA GLN A 153 43.58 47.56 9.48
C GLN A 153 42.93 48.74 10.19
#